data_AF-Q0UFG6-F1
#
_entry.id   AF-Q0UFG6-F1
#
_cell.length_a   1.000
_cell.length_b   1.000
_cell.length_c   1.000
_cell.angle_alpha   90.00
_cell.angle_beta   90.00
_cell.angle_gamma   90.00
#
_symmetry.space_group_name_H-M   'P 1'
#
loop_
_entity.id
_entity.type
_entity.pdbx_description
1 polymer ?
#
loop_
_entity_poly.entity_id
_entity_poly.type
_entity_poly.pdbx_seq_one_letter_code
_entity_poly.pdbx_strand_id
1 'polypeptide(L)'
;MKYASIIITMVGTITPAVLCLPATSFTRQFQLPTCGAETCLTATNGLFNACEPHNLACLCSMEQKGISDYVTLVQPCIDGDAGHDLCTEGAIYQYKDLLTTVCADDYFGNKVVQFTDPE
;
A
#
# COMPACT_ATOMS: atom_id res chain seq x y z
N MET A 1 -45.12 -60.25 -30.95
CA MET A 1 -44.88 -59.83 -29.55
C MET A 1 -43.64 -58.95 -29.55
N LYS A 2 -43.75 -57.80 -28.89
CA LYS A 2 -42.95 -56.60 -29.10
C LYS A 2 -42.20 -56.35 -27.79
N TYR A 3 -40.87 -56.45 -27.78
CA TYR A 3 -40.06 -56.00 -26.65
C TYR A 3 -39.01 -55.03 -27.16
N ALA A 4 -39.25 -53.77 -26.78
CA ALA A 4 -38.47 -52.61 -27.14
C ALA A 4 -37.15 -52.61 -26.36
N SER A 5 -36.03 -52.47 -27.07
CA SER A 5 -34.75 -52.13 -26.48
C SER A 5 -34.79 -50.67 -26.01
N ILE A 6 -34.65 -50.46 -24.70
CA ILE A 6 -34.60 -49.16 -24.06
C ILE A 6 -33.15 -48.64 -24.18
N ILE A 7 -32.97 -47.53 -24.89
CA ILE A 7 -31.71 -46.77 -24.93
C ILE A 7 -31.75 -45.78 -23.77
N ILE A 8 -30.83 -45.92 -22.81
CA ILE A 8 -30.68 -44.99 -21.69
C ILE A 8 -29.76 -43.86 -22.14
N THR A 9 -30.33 -42.72 -22.52
CA THR A 9 -29.61 -41.49 -22.83
C THR A 9 -29.29 -40.77 -21.53
N MET A 10 -28.04 -40.82 -21.06
CA MET A 10 -27.59 -39.96 -19.96
C MET A 10 -27.38 -38.54 -20.48
N VAL A 11 -28.29 -37.64 -20.14
CA VAL A 11 -28.11 -36.20 -20.34
C VAL A 11 -27.31 -35.68 -19.16
N GLY A 12 -25.99 -35.55 -19.33
CA GLY A 12 -25.13 -34.85 -18.38
C GLY A 12 -25.35 -33.35 -18.50
N THR A 13 -25.91 -32.73 -17.47
CA THR A 13 -26.04 -31.28 -17.37
C THR A 13 -24.67 -30.65 -17.15
N ILE A 14 -24.16 -29.96 -18.16
CA ILE A 14 -22.95 -29.14 -18.06
C ILE A 14 -23.36 -27.85 -17.34
N THR A 15 -23.11 -27.77 -16.03
CA THR A 15 -23.21 -26.50 -15.32
C THR A 15 -22.03 -25.62 -15.75
N PRO A 16 -22.26 -24.35 -16.16
CA PRO A 16 -21.16 -23.43 -16.36
C PRO A 16 -20.52 -23.19 -15.00
N ALA A 17 -19.28 -23.66 -14.84
CA ALA A 17 -18.44 -23.27 -13.72
C ALA A 17 -18.21 -21.76 -13.85
N VAL A 18 -19.01 -20.98 -13.11
CA VAL A 18 -18.76 -19.56 -12.91
C VAL A 18 -17.42 -19.51 -12.18
N LEU A 19 -16.37 -19.16 -12.91
CA LEU A 19 -15.08 -18.80 -12.34
C LEU A 19 -15.30 -17.54 -11.49
N CYS A 20 -15.74 -17.75 -10.25
CA CYS A 20 -15.54 -16.77 -9.20
C CYS A 20 -14.03 -16.68 -9.02
N LEU A 21 -13.38 -15.77 -9.75
CA LEU A 21 -12.10 -15.26 -9.31
C LEU A 21 -12.36 -14.76 -7.88
N PRO A 22 -11.68 -15.31 -6.85
CA PRO A 22 -11.65 -14.60 -5.60
C PRO A 22 -11.07 -13.23 -5.95
N ALA A 23 -11.83 -12.17 -5.73
CA ALA A 23 -11.26 -10.85 -5.53
C ALA A 23 -10.39 -10.98 -4.28
N THR A 24 -9.21 -11.57 -4.42
CA THR A 24 -8.14 -11.42 -3.47
C THR A 24 -7.86 -9.94 -3.53
N SER A 25 -8.47 -9.20 -2.60
CA SER A 25 -8.01 -7.88 -2.21
C SER A 25 -6.50 -7.99 -2.15
N PHE A 26 -5.82 -7.39 -3.12
CA PHE A 26 -4.37 -7.28 -3.14
C PHE A 26 -4.01 -6.28 -2.04
N THR A 27 -4.24 -6.63 -0.78
CA THR A 27 -3.42 -6.15 0.32
C THR A 27 -2.09 -6.89 0.18
N ARG A 28 -1.36 -6.64 -0.92
CA ARG A 28 0.08 -6.80 -0.88
C ARG A 28 0.50 -5.79 0.17
N GLN A 29 0.71 -6.27 1.39
CA GLN A 29 1.53 -5.59 2.37
C GLN A 29 2.93 -5.55 1.77
N PHE A 30 3.13 -4.67 0.78
CA PHE A 30 4.46 -4.17 0.47
C PHE A 30 4.88 -3.48 1.76
N GLN A 31 5.59 -4.21 2.63
CA GLN A 31 6.34 -3.60 3.70
C GLN A 31 7.41 -2.76 3.01
N LEU A 32 7.03 -1.53 2.73
CA LEU A 32 7.89 -0.52 2.18
C LEU A 32 9.01 -0.30 3.20
N PRO A 33 10.28 -0.38 2.78
CA PRO A 33 11.36 0.08 3.64
C PRO A 33 11.08 1.56 3.93
N THR A 34 10.69 1.85 5.16
CA THR A 34 10.40 3.20 5.66
C THR A 34 11.68 4.01 5.90
N CYS A 35 12.83 3.39 5.66
CA CYS A 35 14.16 3.98 5.78
C CYS A 35 14.38 4.65 7.13
N GLY A 36 13.92 3.98 8.19
CA GLY A 36 14.05 4.49 9.55
C GLY A 36 13.07 5.61 9.89
N ALA A 37 12.03 5.88 9.11
CA ALA A 37 11.05 6.90 9.48
C ALA A 37 10.45 6.67 10.88
N GLU A 38 10.36 5.43 11.37
CA GLU A 38 10.00 5.16 12.76
C GLU A 38 11.05 5.62 13.79
N THR A 39 12.35 5.56 13.47
CA THR A 39 13.42 6.08 14.33
C THR A 39 13.42 7.61 14.34
N CYS A 40 12.91 8.23 13.28
CA CYS A 40 12.64 9.67 13.22
C CYS A 40 11.46 10.12 14.10
N LEU A 41 10.61 9.18 14.53
CA LEU A 41 9.40 9.42 15.33
C LEU A 41 9.57 8.90 16.77
N THR A 42 10.77 9.00 17.33
CA THR A 42 11.09 8.49 18.69
C THR A 42 10.19 9.08 19.79
N ALA A 43 9.84 10.36 19.69
CA ALA A 43 8.96 11.03 20.66
C ALA A 43 7.55 10.39 20.75
N THR A 44 7.16 9.66 19.72
CA THR A 44 5.84 9.05 19.55
C THR A 44 5.93 7.54 19.34
N ASN A 45 7.02 6.92 19.77
CA ASN A 45 7.29 5.48 19.64
C ASN A 45 7.14 4.96 18.19
N GLY A 46 7.61 5.73 17.22
CA GLY A 46 7.58 5.33 15.81
C GLY A 46 6.27 5.63 15.09
N LEU A 47 5.32 6.33 15.73
CA LEU A 47 4.01 6.61 15.17
C LEU A 47 3.84 8.10 14.85
N PHE A 48 3.12 8.43 13.79
CA PHE A 48 2.68 9.80 13.53
C PHE A 48 1.15 9.84 13.52
N ASN A 49 0.54 10.55 14.47
CA ASN A 49 -0.92 10.58 14.64
C ASN A 49 -1.57 9.17 14.65
N ALA A 50 -0.94 8.22 15.37
CA ALA A 50 -1.31 6.81 15.42
C ALA A 50 -1.16 6.00 14.10
N CYS A 51 -0.55 6.59 13.08
CA CYS A 51 -0.16 5.89 11.86
C CYS A 51 1.31 5.47 11.90
N GLU A 52 1.59 4.23 11.48
CA GLU A 52 2.95 3.77 11.24
C GLU A 52 3.48 4.31 9.90
N PRO A 53 4.78 4.62 9.77
CA PRO A 53 5.37 5.12 8.53
C PRO A 53 5.19 4.24 7.29
N HIS A 54 5.05 2.92 7.47
CA HIS A 54 4.80 1.98 6.38
C HIS A 54 3.31 1.88 6.00
N ASN A 55 2.41 2.37 6.86
CA ASN A 55 0.98 2.36 6.62
C ASN A 55 0.56 3.62 5.85
N LEU A 56 0.92 3.65 4.57
CA LEU A 56 0.65 4.79 3.69
C LEU A 56 -0.86 5.13 3.62
N ALA A 57 -1.74 4.13 3.68
CA ALA A 57 -3.18 4.38 3.68
C ALA A 57 -3.63 5.16 4.91
N CYS A 58 -3.12 4.83 6.10
CA CYS A 58 -3.38 5.59 7.32
C CYS A 58 -2.85 7.03 7.19
N LEU A 59 -1.60 7.17 6.71
CA LEU A 59 -1.00 8.49 6.54
C LEU A 59 -1.79 9.35 5.56
N CYS A 60 -2.07 8.83 4.35
CA CYS A 60 -2.76 9.57 3.29
C CYS A 60 -4.25 9.83 3.59
N SER A 61 -4.84 9.12 4.56
CA SER A 61 -6.20 9.42 5.05
C SER A 61 -6.26 10.70 5.89
N MET A 62 -5.13 11.24 6.33
CA MET A 62 -5.07 12.51 7.05
C MET A 62 -5.45 13.69 6.15
N GLU A 63 -5.81 14.82 6.76
CA GLU A 63 -5.93 16.08 6.03
C GLU A 63 -4.59 16.50 5.43
N GLN A 64 -4.62 17.36 4.40
CA GLN A 64 -3.42 17.83 3.70
C GLN A 64 -2.36 18.37 4.66
N LYS A 65 -2.78 19.11 5.70
CA LYS A 65 -1.88 19.62 6.72
C LYS A 65 -1.15 18.49 7.47
N GLY A 66 -1.84 17.42 7.84
CA GLY A 66 -1.25 16.30 8.57
C GLY A 66 -0.17 15.58 7.75
N ILE A 67 -0.39 15.40 6.45
CA ILE A 67 0.63 14.85 5.53
C ILE A 67 1.82 15.80 5.38
N SER A 68 1.60 17.10 5.21
CA SER A 68 2.69 18.07 5.12
C SER A 68 3.51 18.14 6.41
N ASP A 69 2.85 18.07 7.58
CA ASP A 69 3.50 18.02 8.88
C ASP A 69 4.33 16.72 9.03
N TYR A 70 3.80 15.58 8.57
CA TYR A 70 4.52 14.31 8.56
C TYR A 70 5.82 14.39 7.75
N VAL A 71 5.73 14.89 6.51
CA VAL A 71 6.90 15.04 5.62
C VAL A 71 7.92 15.97 6.24
N THR A 72 7.49 17.14 6.75
CA THR A 72 8.38 18.12 7.39
C THR A 72 9.15 17.53 8.56
N LEU A 73 8.51 16.62 9.32
CA LEU A 73 9.12 15.98 10.47
C LEU A 73 10.09 14.86 10.08
N VAL A 74 9.69 13.99 9.14
CA VAL A 74 10.43 12.77 8.81
C VAL A 74 11.55 13.03 7.81
N GLN A 75 11.32 13.90 6.83
CA GLN A 75 12.25 14.16 5.75
C GLN A 75 13.68 14.47 6.20
N PRO A 76 13.95 15.48 7.06
CA PRO A 76 15.32 15.83 7.42
C PRO A 76 16.06 14.68 8.15
N CYS A 77 15.32 13.73 8.73
CA CYS A 77 15.89 12.59 9.41
C CYS A 77 16.19 11.42 8.45
N ILE A 78 15.28 11.10 7.53
CA ILE A 78 15.52 10.06 6.52
C ILE A 78 16.53 10.49 5.45
N ASP A 79 16.71 11.80 5.25
CA ASP A 79 17.75 12.38 4.38
C ASP A 79 19.07 12.62 5.12
N GLY A 80 19.14 12.29 6.41
CA GLY A 80 20.34 12.36 7.23
C GLY A 80 20.89 10.98 7.55
N ASP A 81 21.90 10.94 8.43
CA ASP A 81 22.61 9.71 8.79
C ASP A 81 21.66 8.57 9.18
N ALA A 82 20.57 8.86 9.91
CA ALA A 82 19.62 7.84 10.37
C ALA A 82 18.95 7.07 9.21
N GLY A 83 18.62 7.76 8.11
CA GLY A 83 18.06 7.11 6.93
C GLY A 83 19.12 6.42 6.10
N HIS A 84 20.28 7.07 5.88
CA HIS A 84 21.38 6.51 5.07
C HIS A 84 22.08 5.31 5.73
N ASP A 85 22.03 5.19 7.06
CA ASP A 85 22.52 4.02 7.80
C ASP A 85 21.63 2.77 7.60
N LEU A 86 20.35 2.97 7.33
CA LEU A 86 19.35 1.90 7.21
C LEU A 86 18.95 1.61 5.76
N CYS A 87 19.07 2.59 4.87
CA CYS A 87 18.63 2.53 3.49
C CYS A 87 19.67 3.07 2.52
N THR A 88 19.66 2.50 1.32
CA THR A 88 20.32 3.12 0.15
C THR A 88 19.55 4.36 -0.31
N GLU A 89 20.21 5.30 -1.01
CA GLU A 89 19.57 6.44 -1.69
C GLU A 89 18.32 6.04 -2.48
N GLY A 90 18.41 4.96 -3.25
CA GLY A 90 17.29 4.50 -4.09
C GLY A 90 16.09 4.01 -3.28
N ALA A 91 16.31 3.51 -2.06
CA ALA A 91 15.24 3.09 -1.17
C ALA A 91 14.57 4.31 -0.50
N ILE A 92 15.35 5.31 -0.09
CA ILE A 92 14.82 6.59 0.41
C ILE A 92 13.98 7.26 -0.67
N TYR A 93 14.49 7.34 -1.90
CA TYR A 93 13.75 7.87 -3.04
C TYR A 93 12.45 7.11 -3.29
N GLN A 94 12.48 5.77 -3.31
CA GLN A 94 11.28 4.96 -3.49
C GLN A 94 10.24 5.17 -2.39
N TYR A 95 10.67 5.33 -1.14
CA TYR A 95 9.76 5.62 -0.03
C TYR A 95 9.03 6.96 -0.26
N LYS A 96 9.79 8.01 -0.59
CA LYS A 96 9.25 9.33 -0.92
C LYS A 96 8.29 9.30 -2.11
N ASP A 97 8.69 8.61 -3.18
CA ASP A 97 7.90 8.45 -4.40
C ASP A 97 6.58 7.70 -4.15
N LEU A 98 6.62 6.65 -3.33
CA LEU A 98 5.43 5.87 -3.00
C LEU A 98 4.48 6.61 -2.08
N LEU A 99 4.99 7.34 -1.07
CA LEU A 99 4.13 8.22 -0.27
C LEU A 99 3.44 9.26 -1.17
N THR A 100 4.20 9.87 -2.09
CA THR A 100 3.68 10.85 -3.04
C THR A 100 2.61 10.26 -3.94
N THR A 101 2.89 9.11 -4.55
CA THR A 101 2.00 8.44 -5.48
C THR A 101 0.72 7.96 -4.80
N VAL A 102 0.83 7.32 -3.63
CA VAL A 102 -0.35 6.80 -2.92
C VAL A 102 -1.22 7.94 -2.41
N CYS A 103 -0.65 9.01 -1.87
CA CYS A 103 -1.43 10.14 -1.36
C CYS A 103 -2.08 10.97 -2.48
N ALA A 104 -1.55 10.94 -3.70
CA ALA A 104 -2.13 11.59 -4.87
C ALA A 104 -3.35 10.86 -5.45
N ASP A 105 -3.62 9.62 -5.02
CA ASP A 105 -4.80 8.86 -5.45
C ASP A 105 -6.10 9.58 -5.07
N ASP A 106 -7.12 9.48 -5.92
CA ASP A 106 -8.40 10.17 -5.72
C ASP A 106 -9.16 9.65 -4.51
N TYR A 107 -8.92 8.39 -4.12
CA TYR A 107 -9.42 7.80 -2.88
C TYR A 107 -9.02 8.60 -1.63
N PHE A 108 -7.82 9.21 -1.63
CA PHE A 108 -7.32 10.04 -0.53
C PHE A 108 -7.56 11.54 -0.75
N GLY A 109 -8.24 11.91 -1.84
CA GLY A 109 -8.59 13.28 -2.16
C GLY A 109 -7.47 14.07 -2.85
N ASN A 110 -6.63 13.40 -3.64
CA ASN A 110 -5.57 14.02 -4.46
C ASN A 110 -4.62 14.90 -3.62
N LYS A 111 -4.06 14.35 -2.54
CA LYS A 111 -3.14 15.10 -1.68
C LYS A 111 -1.84 15.40 -2.41
N VAL A 112 -1.23 16.51 -2.06
CA VAL A 112 0.08 16.91 -2.56
C VAL A 112 1.13 16.59 -1.50
N VAL A 113 2.06 15.71 -1.83
CA VAL A 113 3.25 15.41 -1.01
C VAL A 113 4.44 16.07 -1.68
N GLN A 114 5.15 16.91 -0.94
CA GLN A 114 6.34 17.60 -1.44
C GLN A 114 7.48 17.35 -0.48
N PHE A 115 8.49 16.63 -0.95
CA PHE A 115 9.79 16.55 -0.30
C PHE A 115 10.68 17.64 -0.90
N THR A 116 11.49 18.32 -0.09
CA THR A 116 12.55 19.18 -0.62
C THR A 116 13.74 18.33 -1.05
N ASP A 117 14.38 18.66 -2.17
CA ASP A 117 15.63 17.98 -2.52
C ASP A 117 16.74 18.37 -1.52
N PRO A 118 17.66 17.45 -1.16
CA PRO A 118 18.85 17.82 -0.42
C PRO A 118 19.72 18.73 -1.30
N GLU A 119 20.04 19.93 -0.80
CA GLU A 119 20.99 20.88 -1.44
C GLU A 119 22.43 20.36 -1.44
#